data_AF-A0A7Y4YS88-F1
#
_entry.id   AF-A0A7Y4YS88-F1
#
_cell.length_a   1.000
_cell.length_b   1.000
_cell.length_c   1.000
_cell.angle_alpha   90.00
_cell.angle_beta   90.00
_cell.angle_gamma   90.00
#
_symmetry.space_group_name_H-M   'P 1'
#
loop_
_entity.id
_entity.type
_entity.pdbx_description
1 polymer ?
#
loop_
_entity_poly.entity_id
_entity_poly.type
_entity_poly.pdbx_seq_one_letter_code
_entity_poly.pdbx_strand_id
1 'polypeptide(L)'
;SYLTSFYLPPDKQRVSDALSREFPNFLVIDTGAMITQVQGIIEQISQTISVVFLFTLFSGIAVLYAALLATQDERTHEAAILRTLGASGAYIRKLHLSEFAVLGALSGLLAAFGAALLGWVLARFVLEIPYQLNPMVWLIGVFGGMAVVMLAAWLTTRRLTELPPLVILRE
;
A
#
# COMPACT_ATOMS: atom_id res chain seq x y z
N SER A 1 -15.32 48.10 -8.98
CA SER A 1 -15.63 46.87 -9.70
C SER A 1 -16.42 45.95 -8.81
N TYR A 2 -17.56 45.44 -9.28
CA TYR A 2 -18.33 44.42 -8.59
C TYR A 2 -17.88 43.06 -9.13
N LEU A 3 -17.49 42.15 -8.24
CA LEU A 3 -17.12 40.79 -8.57
C LEU A 3 -18.22 39.88 -8.02
N THR A 4 -18.79 39.02 -8.87
CA THR A 4 -19.80 38.04 -8.45
C THR A 4 -19.42 36.68 -9.00
N SER A 5 -19.63 35.63 -8.22
CA SER A 5 -19.49 34.24 -8.66
C SER A 5 -20.86 33.58 -8.68
N PHE A 6 -21.06 32.66 -9.62
CA PHE A 6 -22.24 31.82 -9.67
C PHE A 6 -21.80 30.43 -10.15
N TYR A 7 -22.41 29.40 -9.58
CA TYR A 7 -22.17 28.03 -10.03
C TYR A 7 -23.00 27.79 -11.30
N LEU A 8 -22.32 27.49 -12.40
CA LEU A 8 -22.96 27.08 -13.63
C LEU A 8 -22.79 25.56 -13.78
N PRO A 9 -23.88 24.77 -13.80
CA PRO A 9 -23.79 23.35 -14.08
C PRO A 9 -23.10 23.10 -15.43
N PRO A 10 -22.25 22.07 -15.55
CA PRO A 10 -21.45 21.82 -16.76
C PRO A 10 -22.30 21.69 -18.04
N ASP A 11 -23.56 21.29 -17.91
CA ASP A 11 -24.51 21.11 -19.03
C ASP A 11 -25.04 22.45 -19.62
N LYS A 12 -24.72 23.59 -18.99
CA LYS A 12 -25.21 24.93 -19.41
C LYS A 12 -24.10 25.89 -19.85
N GLN A 13 -22.91 25.40 -20.21
CA GLN A 13 -21.77 26.20 -20.70
C GLN A 13 -22.10 27.15 -21.87
N ARG A 14 -23.11 26.84 -22.69
CA ARG A 14 -23.58 27.75 -23.77
C ARG A 14 -24.11 29.10 -23.25
N VAL A 15 -24.52 29.17 -21.98
CA VAL A 15 -25.04 30.39 -21.35
C VAL A 15 -23.91 31.38 -21.05
N SER A 16 -22.69 30.92 -20.72
CA SER A 16 -21.53 31.82 -20.54
C SER A 16 -21.05 32.42 -21.86
N ASP A 17 -21.13 31.65 -22.95
CA ASP A 17 -20.81 32.14 -24.29
C ASP A 17 -21.83 33.19 -24.77
N ALA A 18 -23.11 33.00 -24.43
CA ALA A 18 -24.17 33.97 -24.74
C ALA A 18 -24.03 35.27 -23.93
N LEU A 19 -23.77 35.17 -22.62
CA LEU A 19 -23.55 36.34 -21.76
C LEU A 19 -22.34 37.17 -22.18
N SER A 20 -21.26 36.52 -22.61
CA SER A 20 -20.04 37.21 -23.07
C SER A 20 -20.24 37.96 -24.39
N ARG A 21 -21.17 37.50 -25.24
CA ARG A 21 -21.54 38.19 -26.50
C ARG A 21 -22.47 39.37 -26.26
N GLU A 22 -23.39 39.25 -25.31
CA GLU A 22 -24.42 40.26 -25.04
C GLU A 22 -23.92 41.40 -24.13
N PHE A 23 -22.91 41.13 -23.30
CA PHE A 23 -22.26 42.13 -22.43
C PHE A 23 -20.72 42.12 -22.59
N PRO A 24 -20.16 42.80 -23.60
CA PRO A 24 -18.72 42.80 -23.88
C PRO A 24 -17.84 43.45 -22.79
N ASN A 25 -18.43 44.11 -21.79
CA ASN A 25 -17.73 44.64 -20.60
C ASN A 25 -17.66 43.64 -19.43
N PHE A 26 -18.18 42.42 -19.56
CA PHE A 26 -18.05 41.36 -18.54
C PHE A 26 -16.86 40.46 -18.84
N LEU A 27 -15.93 40.36 -17.89
CA LEU A 27 -14.81 39.41 -17.94
C LEU A 27 -15.22 38.12 -17.20
N VAL A 28 -15.55 37.07 -17.95
CA VAL A 28 -15.92 35.76 -17.39
C VAL A 28 -14.64 34.94 -17.17
N ILE A 29 -14.34 34.60 -15.91
CA ILE A 29 -13.22 33.71 -15.55
C ILE A 29 -13.81 32.36 -15.15
N ASP A 30 -13.50 31.32 -15.93
CA ASP A 30 -13.90 29.94 -15.60
C ASP A 30 -12.95 29.33 -14.57
N THR A 31 -13.29 29.48 -13.30
CA THR A 31 -12.57 28.85 -12.19
C THR A 31 -12.73 27.32 -12.18
N GLY A 32 -13.78 26.77 -12.81
CA GLY A 32 -14.01 25.33 -12.91
C GLY A 32 -13.00 24.64 -13.84
N ALA A 33 -12.70 25.26 -14.98
CA ALA A 33 -11.67 24.79 -15.90
C ALA A 33 -10.28 24.75 -15.24
N MET A 34 -9.94 25.78 -14.46
CA MET A 34 -8.67 25.84 -13.72
C MET A 34 -8.56 24.74 -12.65
N ILE A 35 -9.62 24.52 -11.86
CA ILE A 35 -9.66 23.45 -10.86
C ILE A 35 -9.52 22.08 -11.54
N THR A 36 -10.23 21.85 -12.65
CA THR A 36 -10.16 20.60 -13.41
C THR A 36 -8.76 20.35 -13.95
N GLN A 37 -8.08 21.39 -14.45
CA GLN A 37 -6.70 21.30 -14.91
C GLN A 37 -5.74 20.92 -13.77
N VAL A 38 -5.87 21.56 -12.60
CA VAL A 38 -5.05 21.23 -11.41
C VAL A 38 -5.32 19.79 -10.94
N GLN A 39 -6.59 19.37 -10.90
CA GLN A 39 -6.95 17.97 -10.58
C GLN A 39 -6.31 16.99 -11.56
N GLY A 40 -6.29 17.30 -12.86
CA GLY A 40 -5.62 16.49 -13.87
C GLY A 40 -4.11 16.35 -13.64
N ILE A 41 -3.44 17.43 -13.24
CA ILE A 41 -2.01 17.40 -12.92
C ILE A 41 -1.75 16.54 -11.67
N ILE A 42 -2.55 16.72 -10.61
CA ILE A 42 -2.43 15.93 -9.37
C ILE A 42 -2.68 14.45 -9.66
N GLU A 43 -3.69 14.11 -10.46
CA GLU A 43 -3.98 12.74 -10.86
C GLU A 43 -2.82 12.11 -11.63
N GLN A 44 -2.23 12.83 -12.59
CA GLN A 44 -1.10 12.34 -13.35
C GLN A 44 0.15 12.10 -12.46
N ILE A 45 0.40 12.99 -11.50
CA ILE A 45 1.47 12.82 -10.52
C ILE A 45 1.19 11.60 -9.64
N SER A 46 -0.03 11.47 -9.13
CA SER A 46 -0.48 10.35 -8.30
C SER A 46 -0.30 9.00 -9.01
N GLN A 47 -0.72 8.91 -10.27
CA GLN A 47 -0.55 7.71 -11.09
C GLN A 47 0.92 7.35 -11.30
N THR A 48 1.75 8.35 -11.62
CA THR A 48 3.20 8.15 -11.80
C THR A 48 3.84 7.60 -10.53
N ILE A 49 3.55 8.21 -9.38
CA ILE A 49 4.07 7.76 -8.07
C ILE A 49 3.53 6.37 -7.72
N SER A 50 2.27 6.07 -8.06
CA SER A 50 1.67 4.76 -7.80
C SER A 50 2.41 3.63 -8.53
N VAL A 51 2.86 3.87 -9.76
CA VAL A 51 3.70 2.89 -10.50
C VAL A 51 5.03 2.66 -9.79
N VAL A 52 5.70 3.72 -9.35
CA VAL A 52 6.95 3.61 -8.58
C VAL A 52 6.72 2.86 -7.27
N PHE A 53 5.65 3.20 -6.56
CA PHE A 53 5.25 2.52 -5.33
C PHE A 53 5.05 1.01 -5.56
N LEU A 54 4.33 0.62 -6.61
CA LEU A 54 4.13 -0.79 -6.96
C LEU A 54 5.46 -1.48 -7.25
N PHE A 55 6.36 -0.83 -8.00
CA PHE A 55 7.68 -1.37 -8.28
C PHE A 55 8.51 -1.57 -7.00
N THR A 56 8.53 -0.57 -6.11
CA THR A 56 9.19 -0.65 -4.80
C THR A 56 8.57 -1.74 -3.93
N LEU A 57 7.25 -1.87 -3.95
CA LEU A 57 6.53 -2.91 -3.22
C LEU A 57 6.92 -4.31 -3.71
N PHE A 58 6.96 -4.54 -5.03
CA PHE A 58 7.43 -5.81 -5.58
C PHE A 58 8.90 -6.09 -5.23
N SER A 59 9.75 -5.08 -5.27
CA SER A 59 11.15 -5.19 -4.83
C SER A 59 11.23 -5.61 -3.36
N GLY A 60 10.45 -4.97 -2.47
CA GLY A 60 10.38 -5.34 -1.06
C GLY A 60 9.90 -6.78 -0.83
N ILE A 61 8.89 -7.23 -1.58
CA ILE A 61 8.43 -8.63 -1.53
C ILE A 61 9.53 -9.59 -2.01
N ALA A 62 10.26 -9.25 -3.07
CA ALA A 62 11.36 -10.06 -3.57
C ALA A 62 12.51 -10.16 -2.54
N VAL A 63 12.84 -9.05 -1.87
CA VAL A 63 13.84 -9.03 -0.79
C VAL A 63 13.39 -9.86 0.39
N LEU A 64 12.12 -9.73 0.82
CA LEU A 64 11.54 -10.58 1.87
C LEU A 64 11.65 -12.05 1.50
N TYR A 65 11.30 -12.40 0.27
CA TYR A 65 11.39 -13.77 -0.23
C TYR A 65 12.83 -14.30 -0.23
N ALA A 66 13.80 -13.50 -0.66
CA ALA A 66 15.22 -13.86 -0.62
C ALA A 66 15.74 -14.06 0.82
N ALA A 67 15.34 -13.20 1.75
CA ALA A 67 15.70 -13.33 3.17
C ALA A 67 15.14 -14.62 3.79
N LEU A 68 13.88 -14.97 3.48
CA LEU A 68 13.28 -16.22 3.94
C LEU A 68 14.02 -17.45 3.42
N LEU A 69 14.41 -17.44 2.13
CA LEU A 69 15.23 -18.50 1.55
C LEU A 69 16.59 -18.63 2.25
N ALA A 70 17.25 -17.52 2.56
CA ALA A 70 18.56 -17.53 3.22
C ALA A 70 18.50 -18.14 4.63
N THR A 71 17.41 -17.92 5.38
CA THR A 71 17.24 -18.47 6.74
C THR A 71 16.75 -19.92 6.79
N GLN A 72 16.48 -20.51 5.63
CA GLN A 72 15.77 -21.78 5.56
C GLN A 72 16.62 -22.96 6.07
N ASP A 73 17.91 -22.99 5.75
CA ASP A 73 18.81 -24.08 6.15
C ASP A 73 18.90 -24.20 7.67
N GLU A 74 19.03 -23.07 8.37
CA GLU A 74 18.97 -23.00 9.84
C GLU A 74 17.66 -23.57 10.39
N ARG A 75 16.52 -23.17 9.79
CA ARG A 75 15.19 -23.63 10.21
C ARG A 75 14.99 -25.14 9.99
N THR A 76 15.59 -25.72 8.95
CA THR A 76 15.51 -27.18 8.73
C THR A 76 16.30 -27.96 9.78
N HIS A 77 17.44 -27.44 10.23
CA HIS A 77 18.24 -28.06 11.29
C HIS A 77 17.51 -28.02 12.64
N GLU A 78 16.92 -26.87 13.00
CA GLU A 78 16.08 -26.75 14.20
C GLU A 78 14.87 -27.69 14.16
N ALA A 79 14.20 -27.79 13.00
CA ALA A 79 13.07 -28.70 12.82
C ALA A 79 13.49 -30.17 12.97
N ALA A 80 14.70 -30.54 12.53
CA ALA A 80 15.24 -31.89 12.71
C ALA A 80 15.47 -32.21 14.20
N ILE A 81 16.04 -31.28 14.97
CA ILE A 81 16.22 -31.41 16.43
C ILE A 81 14.86 -31.54 17.14
N LEU A 82 13.86 -30.73 16.76
CA LEU A 82 12.53 -30.84 17.35
C LEU A 82 11.85 -32.17 17.02
N ARG A 83 12.06 -32.71 15.82
CA ARG A 83 11.52 -34.04 15.44
C ARG A 83 12.20 -35.18 16.18
N THR A 84 13.50 -35.09 16.48
CA THR A 84 14.18 -36.11 17.30
C THR A 84 13.69 -36.10 18.75
N LEU A 85 13.23 -34.94 19.24
CA LEU A 85 12.54 -34.79 20.53
C LEU A 85 11.04 -35.18 20.49
N GLY A 86 10.54 -35.67 19.36
CA GLY A 86 9.16 -36.17 19.21
C GLY A 86 8.12 -35.14 18.78
N ALA A 87 8.53 -33.93 18.37
CA ALA A 87 7.59 -32.93 17.88
C ALA A 87 6.93 -33.35 16.56
N SER A 88 5.60 -33.22 16.49
CA SER A 88 4.85 -33.48 15.25
C SER A 88 5.08 -32.37 14.22
N GLY A 89 5.12 -32.70 12.93
CA GLY A 89 5.28 -31.69 11.86
C GLY A 89 4.17 -30.63 11.84
N ALA A 90 2.98 -30.96 12.37
CA ALA A 90 1.88 -30.01 12.53
C ALA A 90 2.15 -28.96 13.62
N TYR A 91 2.89 -29.32 14.68
CA TYR A 91 3.32 -28.40 15.73
C TYR A 91 4.30 -27.37 15.18
N ILE A 92 5.31 -27.83 14.43
CA ILE A 92 6.31 -26.96 13.80
C ILE A 92 5.65 -25.98 12.82
N ARG A 93 4.70 -26.45 11.99
CA ARG A 93 3.98 -25.56 11.06
C ARG A 93 3.18 -24.47 11.76
N LYS A 94 2.52 -24.79 12.88
CA LYS A 94 1.75 -23.81 13.67
C LYS A 94 2.66 -22.77 14.32
N LEU A 95 3.82 -23.18 14.83
CA LEU A 95 4.79 -22.29 15.44
C LEU A 95 5.27 -21.23 14.43
N HIS A 96 5.71 -21.66 13.24
CA HIS A 96 6.15 -20.74 12.19
C HIS A 96 5.01 -19.82 11.72
N LEU A 97 3.80 -20.35 11.55
CA LEU A 97 2.65 -19.53 11.14
C LEU A 97 2.35 -18.43 12.17
N SER A 98 2.46 -18.74 13.47
CA SER A 98 2.25 -17.76 14.53
C SER A 98 3.33 -16.68 14.55
N GLU A 99 4.59 -17.05 14.32
CA GLU A 99 5.71 -16.11 14.24
C GLU A 99 5.53 -15.15 13.06
N PHE A 100 5.24 -15.67 11.86
CA PHE A 100 4.99 -14.84 10.68
C PHE A 100 3.73 -13.99 10.81
N ALA A 101 2.70 -14.46 11.51
CA ALA A 101 1.52 -13.66 11.80
C ALA A 101 1.87 -12.46 12.69
N VAL A 102 2.68 -12.66 13.74
CA VAL A 102 3.14 -11.58 14.62
C VAL A 102 4.04 -10.60 13.86
N LEU A 103 5.03 -11.09 13.11
CA LEU A 103 5.91 -10.25 12.29
C LEU A 103 5.12 -9.44 11.25
N GLY A 104 4.15 -10.08 10.60
CA GLY A 104 3.28 -9.43 9.63
C GLY A 104 2.36 -8.37 10.26
N ALA A 105 1.80 -8.64 11.45
CA ALA A 105 1.01 -7.67 12.19
C ALA A 105 1.85 -6.47 12.63
N LEU A 106 3.08 -6.68 13.12
CA LEU A 106 4.00 -5.61 13.49
C LEU A 106 4.43 -4.76 12.29
N SER A 107 4.77 -5.41 11.18
CA SER A 107 5.09 -4.72 9.92
C SER A 107 3.91 -3.89 9.42
N GLY A 108 2.70 -4.46 9.45
CA GLY A 108 1.47 -3.78 9.08
C GLY A 108 1.12 -2.60 9.99
N LEU A 109 1.38 -2.72 11.29
CA LEU A 109 1.24 -1.64 12.25
C LEU A 109 2.23 -0.50 11.97
N LEU A 110 3.48 -0.84 11.65
CA LEU A 110 4.49 0.14 11.26
C LEU A 110 4.11 0.86 9.96
N ALA A 111 3.58 0.12 8.98
CA ALA A 111 3.08 0.69 7.73
C ALA A 111 1.89 1.64 7.97
N ALA A 112 0.91 1.24 8.79
CA ALA A 112 -0.22 2.09 9.17
C ALA A 112 0.24 3.35 9.89
N PHE A 113 1.19 3.24 10.82
CA PHE A 113 1.76 4.37 11.51
C PHE A 113 2.48 5.32 10.55
N GLY A 114 3.30 4.80 9.64
CA GLY A 114 3.97 5.60 8.61
C GLY A 114 2.98 6.33 7.70
N ALA A 115 1.93 5.64 7.25
CA ALA A 115 0.87 6.22 6.43
C ALA A 115 0.09 7.31 7.18
N ALA A 116 -0.27 7.08 8.44
CA ALA A 116 -0.96 8.05 9.27
C ALA A 116 -0.07 9.28 9.55
N LEU A 117 1.20 9.07 9.85
CA LEU A 117 2.17 10.14 10.10
C LEU A 117 2.40 10.99 8.85
N LEU A 118 2.65 10.37 7.70
CA LEU A 118 2.81 11.08 6.43
C LEU A 118 1.53 11.83 6.06
N GLY A 119 0.37 11.20 6.22
CA GLY A 119 -0.93 11.83 6.00
C GLY A 119 -1.15 13.06 6.89
N TRP A 120 -0.78 12.96 8.17
CA TRP A 120 -0.84 14.07 9.11
C TRP A 120 0.13 15.21 8.73
N VAL A 121 1.37 14.88 8.37
CA VAL A 121 2.37 15.86 7.93
C VAL A 121 1.89 16.60 6.69
N LEU A 122 1.42 15.88 5.66
CA LEU A 122 0.91 16.49 4.43
C LEU A 122 -0.31 17.36 4.70
N ALA A 123 -1.28 16.87 5.50
CA ALA A 123 -2.47 17.63 5.86
C ALA A 123 -2.13 18.92 6.60
N ARG A 124 -1.18 18.87 7.54
CA ARG A 124 -0.83 20.02 8.39
C ARG A 124 0.09 21.04 7.72
N PHE A 125 1.12 20.57 7.00
CA PHE A 125 2.21 21.43 6.51
C PHE A 125 2.13 21.74 5.02
N VAL A 126 1.41 20.94 4.22
CA VAL A 126 1.34 21.13 2.76
C VAL A 126 -0.05 21.60 2.33
N LEU A 127 -1.09 20.96 2.87
CA LEU A 127 -2.48 21.16 2.43
C LEU A 127 -3.28 22.09 3.35
N GLU A 128 -2.80 22.34 4.56
CA GLU A 128 -3.47 23.16 5.61
C GLU A 128 -4.94 22.75 5.89
N ILE A 129 -5.25 21.46 5.75
CA ILE A 129 -6.59 20.89 5.98
C ILE A 129 -6.69 20.18 7.34
N PRO A 130 -7.90 20.14 7.95
CA PRO A 130 -8.10 19.39 9.19
C PRO A 130 -7.89 17.88 8.93
N TYR A 131 -6.88 17.31 9.58
CA TYR A 131 -6.59 15.88 9.49
C TYR A 131 -7.57 15.07 10.34
N GLN A 132 -8.23 14.09 9.72
CA GLN A 132 -9.09 13.14 10.42
C GLN A 132 -8.40 11.77 10.49
N LEU A 133 -8.28 11.23 11.70
CA LEU A 133 -7.79 9.88 11.91
C LEU A 133 -8.82 8.88 11.39
N ASN A 134 -8.42 8.07 10.40
CA ASN A 134 -9.26 7.02 9.86
C ASN A 134 -8.82 5.64 10.42
N PRO A 135 -9.63 4.99 11.28
CA PRO A 135 -9.34 3.67 11.81
C PRO A 135 -9.14 2.59 10.74
N MET A 136 -9.71 2.77 9.54
CA MET A 136 -9.53 1.81 8.45
C MET A 136 -8.08 1.72 7.98
N VAL A 137 -7.29 2.80 8.07
CA VAL A 137 -5.86 2.76 7.69
C VAL A 137 -5.10 1.79 8.59
N TRP A 138 -5.43 1.76 9.88
CA TRP A 138 -4.82 0.84 10.84
C TRP A 138 -5.22 -0.60 10.60
N LEU A 139 -6.51 -0.85 10.36
CA LEU A 139 -6.99 -2.20 10.05
C LEU A 139 -6.39 -2.72 8.74
N ILE A 140 -6.44 -1.93 7.67
CA ILE A 140 -5.88 -2.31 6.37
C ILE A 140 -4.37 -2.50 6.46
N GLY A 141 -3.66 -1.64 7.18
CA GLY A 141 -2.21 -1.78 7.37
C GLY A 141 -1.85 -3.07 8.09
N VAL A 142 -2.46 -3.34 9.25
CA VAL A 142 -2.18 -4.55 10.05
C VAL A 142 -2.58 -5.82 9.32
N PHE A 143 -3.82 -5.92 8.84
CA PHE A 143 -4.29 -7.12 8.16
C PHE A 143 -3.64 -7.31 6.79
N GLY A 144 -3.36 -6.22 6.07
CA GLY A 144 -2.64 -6.25 4.80
C GLY A 144 -1.19 -6.70 4.96
N GLY A 145 -0.46 -6.12 5.92
CA GLY A 145 0.91 -6.53 6.25
C GLY A 145 0.99 -7.98 6.69
N MET A 146 0.06 -8.40 7.56
CA MET A 146 -0.07 -9.80 7.97
C MET A 146 -0.32 -10.73 6.78
N ALA A 147 -1.26 -10.39 5.89
CA ALA A 147 -1.56 -11.18 4.69
C ALA A 147 -0.34 -11.29 3.76
N VAL A 148 0.37 -10.19 3.50
CA VAL A 148 1.56 -10.18 2.62
C VAL A 148 2.66 -11.07 3.18
N VAL A 149 2.98 -10.94 4.47
CA VAL A 149 4.04 -11.76 5.11
C VAL A 149 3.64 -13.24 5.16
N MET A 150 2.39 -13.54 5.49
CA MET A 150 1.88 -14.92 5.49
C MET A 150 1.90 -15.55 4.10
N LEU A 151 1.50 -14.81 3.07
CA LEU A 151 1.54 -15.28 1.67
C LEU A 151 2.98 -15.51 1.21
N ALA A 152 3.89 -14.59 1.52
CA ALA A 152 5.31 -14.74 1.20
C ALA A 152 5.89 -16.00 1.85
N ALA A 153 5.67 -16.20 3.14
CA ALA A 153 6.13 -17.38 3.89
C ALA A 153 5.52 -18.70 3.38
N TRP A 154 4.24 -18.69 3.00
CA TRP A 154 3.56 -19.85 2.44
C TRP A 154 4.11 -20.25 1.06
N LEU A 155 4.40 -19.28 0.20
CA LEU A 155 5.00 -19.51 -1.11
C LEU A 155 6.41 -20.10 -1.01
N THR A 156 7.24 -19.63 -0.07
CA THR A 156 8.57 -20.21 0.19
C THR A 156 8.44 -21.65 0.69
N THR A 157 7.60 -21.88 1.71
CA THR A 157 7.44 -23.20 2.33
C THR A 157 6.91 -24.26 1.36
N ARG A 158 5.98 -23.90 0.46
CA ARG A 158 5.40 -24.83 -0.52
C ARG A 158 6.40 -25.32 -1.58
N ARG A 159 7.32 -24.48 -2.03
CA ARG A 159 8.31 -24.86 -3.06
C ARG A 159 9.32 -25.91 -2.60
N LEU A 160 9.37 -26.17 -1.31
CA LEU A 160 10.38 -27.05 -0.69
C LEU A 160 9.83 -28.42 -0.33
N THR A 161 8.50 -28.54 -0.15
CA THR A 161 7.84 -29.85 -0.04
C THR A 161 7.89 -30.67 -1.34
N GLU A 162 8.36 -30.07 -2.43
CA GLU A 162 8.57 -30.74 -3.72
C GLU A 162 10.02 -31.18 -3.96
N LEU A 163 10.96 -30.91 -3.04
CA LEU A 163 12.33 -31.41 -3.15
C LEU A 163 12.43 -32.80 -2.50
N PRO A 164 12.76 -33.85 -3.27
CA PRO A 164 12.88 -35.21 -2.74
C PRO A 164 13.95 -35.25 -1.61
N PRO A 165 13.65 -35.89 -0.46
CA PRO A 165 14.55 -35.97 0.71
C PRO A 165 15.90 -36.70 0.49
N LEU A 166 16.23 -37.06 -0.75
CA LEU A 166 17.40 -37.90 -1.09
C LEU A 166 18.70 -37.11 -1.30
N VAL A 167 18.66 -35.78 -1.32
CA VAL A 167 19.87 -34.94 -1.52
C VAL A 167 20.56 -34.58 -0.19
N ILE A 168 19.87 -34.69 0.95
CA ILE A 168 20.39 -34.29 2.27
C ILE A 168 21.34 -35.33 2.89
N LEU A 169 21.44 -36.54 2.32
CA LEU A 169 22.28 -37.64 2.82
C LEU A 169 23.57 -37.86 2.02
N ARG A 170 24.00 -36.89 1.21
CA ARG A 170 25.18 -37.03 0.35
C ARG A 170 26.28 -35.97 0.51
N GLU A 171 26.18 -35.14 1.56
CA GLU A 171 27.29 -34.40 2.15
C GLU A 171 27.37 -34.74 3.65
#